data_AF-A0A0H5QM33-F1
#
_entry.id   AF-A0A0H5QM33-F1
#
_cell.length_a   1.000
_cell.length_b   1.000
_cell.length_c   1.000
_cell.angle_alpha   90.00
_cell.angle_beta   90.00
_cell.angle_gamma   90.00
#
_symmetry.space_group_name_H-M   'P 1'
#
loop_
_entity.id
_entity.type
_entity.pdbx_description
1 polymer ?
#
loop_
_entity_poly.entity_id
_entity_poly.type
_entity_poly.pdbx_seq_one_letter_code
_entity_poly.pdbx_strand_id
1 'polypeptide(L)'
;MTESNDVHKTFATDQSMFPDRVWQISFKIGIMPDDDHVQMEIETRNARTDELMELYSIPHVPLSRARGRFDFLNEWFTQVFDEMTGPFLP
;
A
#
# COMPACT_ATOMS: atom_id res chain seq x y z
N MET A 1 20.64 -12.43 9.05
CA MET A 1 19.25 -12.54 8.57
C MET A 1 18.40 -11.85 9.61
N THR A 2 17.87 -10.67 9.29
CA THR A 2 16.97 -9.93 10.18
C THR A 2 15.65 -9.86 9.44
N GLU A 3 14.63 -10.41 10.06
CA GLU A 3 13.29 -10.62 9.50
C GLU A 3 12.71 -9.31 8.98
N SER A 4 12.14 -9.35 7.77
CA SER A 4 11.39 -8.24 7.19
C SER A 4 10.16 -8.03 8.08
N ASN A 5 10.09 -6.92 8.81
CA ASN A 5 8.88 -6.50 9.55
C ASN A 5 7.79 -5.97 8.61
N ASP A 6 7.72 -6.48 7.39
CA ASP A 6 6.77 -6.05 6.37
C ASP A 6 5.40 -6.65 6.73
N VAL A 7 4.38 -5.83 6.84
CA VAL A 7 3.01 -6.25 7.14
C VAL A 7 2.18 -6.10 5.88
N HIS A 8 1.79 -7.22 5.27
CA HIS A 8 0.82 -7.24 4.19
C HIS A 8 -0.48 -7.88 4.65
N LYS A 9 -1.60 -7.21 4.42
CA LYS A 9 -2.95 -7.67 4.75
C LYS A 9 -3.90 -7.33 3.62
N THR A 10 -4.60 -8.36 3.14
CA THR A 10 -5.75 -8.22 2.23
C THR A 10 -7.01 -8.56 3.01
N PHE A 11 -8.03 -7.73 2.89
CA PHE A 11 -9.32 -7.92 3.53
C PHE A 11 -10.30 -8.51 2.54
N ALA A 12 -11.08 -9.51 2.96
CA ALA A 12 -12.05 -10.15 2.10
C ALA A 12 -13.24 -9.21 1.86
N THR A 13 -13.21 -8.47 0.77
CA THR A 13 -14.42 -7.84 0.21
C THR A 13 -15.18 -8.88 -0.60
N ASP A 14 -16.43 -9.13 -0.24
CA ASP A 14 -17.35 -9.94 -1.04
C ASP A 14 -17.43 -9.31 -2.44
N GLN A 15 -16.84 -9.95 -3.45
CA GLN A 15 -16.77 -9.43 -4.81
C GLN A 15 -18.16 -9.18 -5.42
N SER A 16 -19.22 -9.73 -4.81
CA SER A 16 -20.61 -9.51 -5.20
C SER A 16 -21.24 -8.23 -4.61
N MET A 17 -20.60 -7.59 -3.62
CA MET A 17 -21.04 -6.34 -3.00
C MET A 17 -20.12 -5.18 -3.36
N PHE A 18 -20.17 -4.74 -4.62
CA PHE A 18 -19.57 -3.46 -5.04
C PHE A 18 -20.61 -2.44 -5.52
N PRO A 19 -21.57 -2.00 -4.69
CA PRO A 19 -22.46 -0.89 -5.03
C PRO A 19 -21.71 0.46 -5.07
N ASP A 20 -20.58 0.60 -4.39
CA ASP A 20 -19.81 1.85 -4.28
C ASP A 20 -18.36 1.70 -4.79
N ARG A 21 -18.18 1.78 -6.11
CA ARG A 21 -16.90 1.55 -6.83
C ARG A 21 -15.85 2.67 -6.72
N VAL A 22 -15.95 3.56 -5.74
CA VAL A 22 -14.96 4.65 -5.62
C VAL A 22 -13.84 4.17 -4.71
N TRP A 23 -12.75 3.70 -5.30
CA TRP A 23 -11.57 3.26 -4.59
C TRP A 23 -10.49 4.35 -4.61
N GLN A 24 -9.79 4.48 -3.49
CA GLN A 24 -8.61 5.32 -3.35
C GLN A 24 -7.42 4.41 -3.03
N ILE A 25 -6.37 4.52 -3.82
CA ILE A 25 -5.08 3.87 -3.58
C ILE A 25 -4.11 4.98 -3.15
N SER A 26 -3.46 4.82 -2.00
CA SER A 26 -2.55 5.81 -1.43
C SER A 26 -1.18 5.19 -1.20
N PHE A 27 -0.13 5.89 -1.61
CA PHE A 27 1.24 5.59 -1.19
C PHE A 27 1.71 6.68 -0.21
N LYS A 28 1.96 6.30 1.04
CA LYS A 28 2.36 7.18 2.13
C LYS A 28 3.81 6.91 2.53
N ILE A 29 4.56 7.98 2.80
CA ILE A 29 5.93 7.91 3.30
C ILE A 29 6.05 8.83 4.50
N GLY A 30 6.36 8.26 5.65
CA GLY A 30 6.76 8.97 6.85
C GLY A 30 8.28 9.04 6.93
N ILE A 31 8.83 10.23 7.21
CA ILE A 31 10.27 10.45 7.34
C ILE A 31 10.56 10.79 8.80
N MET A 32 11.40 9.99 9.46
CA MET A 32 11.79 10.14 10.86
C MET A 32 13.30 10.38 10.92
N PRO A 33 13.76 11.62 10.62
CA PRO A 33 15.19 11.90 10.49
C PRO A 33 15.94 11.76 11.81
N ASP A 34 15.30 12.12 12.93
CA ASP A 34 15.90 12.03 14.27
C ASP A 34 16.13 10.56 14.71
N ASP A 35 15.34 9.64 14.17
CA ASP A 35 15.39 8.20 14.45
C ASP A 35 16.01 7.38 13.29
N ASP A 36 16.66 8.03 12.33
CA ASP A 36 17.38 7.46 11.17
C ASP A 36 16.59 6.42 10.34
N HIS A 37 15.29 6.62 10.20
CA HIS A 37 14.45 5.70 9.43
C HIS A 37 13.29 6.38 8.69
N VAL A 38 12.65 5.61 7.83
CA VAL A 38 11.39 5.95 7.16
C VAL A 38 10.37 4.86 7.39
N GLN A 39 9.11 5.22 7.27
CA GLN A 39 7.98 4.30 7.25
C GLN A 39 7.29 4.45 5.89
N MET A 40 6.89 3.35 5.29
CA MET A 40 6.27 3.35 3.97
C MET A 40 5.02 2.49 4.00
N GLU A 41 3.94 2.96 3.38
CA GLU A 41 2.64 2.28 3.42
C GLU A 41 1.91 2.44 2.07
N ILE A 42 1.37 1.34 1.56
CA ILE A 42 0.37 1.32 0.49
C ILE A 42 -0.96 0.93 1.13
N GLU A 43 -1.99 1.70 0.81
CA GLU A 43 -3.32 1.52 1.36
C GLU A 43 -4.38 1.66 0.27
N THR A 44 -5.27 0.67 0.16
CA THR A 44 -6.44 0.71 -0.73
C THR A 44 -7.71 0.79 0.11
N ARG A 45 -8.48 1.86 -0.06
CA ARG A 45 -9.73 2.11 0.68
C ARG A 45 -10.91 2.40 -0.24
N ASN A 46 -12.10 2.06 0.21
CA ASN A 46 -13.32 2.61 -0.35
C ASN A 46 -13.45 4.08 0.07
N ALA A 47 -13.45 5.01 -0.88
CA ALA A 47 -13.48 6.44 -0.61
C ALA A 47 -14.81 6.95 -0.02
N ARG A 48 -15.90 6.18 -0.14
CA ARG A 48 -17.22 6.54 0.41
C ARG A 48 -17.46 5.95 1.80
N THR A 49 -17.11 4.68 1.98
CA THR A 49 -17.38 3.94 3.23
C THR A 49 -16.20 3.94 4.20
N ASP A 50 -15.02 4.41 3.76
CA ASP A 50 -13.75 4.33 4.48
C ASP A 50 -13.31 2.88 4.82
N GLU A 51 -13.87 1.90 4.11
CA GLU A 51 -13.52 0.50 4.28
C GLU A 51 -12.11 0.21 3.73
N LEU A 52 -11.25 -0.40 4.55
CA LEU A 52 -9.90 -0.80 4.17
C LEU A 52 -9.91 -2.17 3.47
N MET A 53 -9.41 -2.21 2.24
CA MET A 53 -9.34 -3.42 1.40
C MET A 53 -7.95 -4.05 1.40
N GLU A 54 -6.91 -3.23 1.35
CA GLU A 54 -5.52 -3.70 1.31
C GLU A 54 -4.62 -2.75 2.09
N LEU A 55 -3.70 -3.33 2.86
CA LEU A 55 -2.65 -2.62 3.56
C LEU A 55 -1.33 -3.36 3.38
N TYR A 56 -0.34 -2.66 2.84
CA TYR A 56 1.05 -3.07 2.87
C TYR A 56 1.85 -2.01 3.61
N SER A 57 2.51 -2.36 4.71
CA SER A 57 3.25 -1.42 5.56
C SER A 57 4.64 -1.95 5.85
N ILE A 58 5.65 -1.08 5.68
CA ILE A 58 7.03 -1.33 6.06
C ILE A 58 7.44 -0.30 7.13
N PRO A 59 7.42 -0.69 8.41
CA PRO A 59 7.90 0.16 9.49
C PRO A 59 9.43 0.14 9.58
N HIS A 60 10.01 1.23 10.09
CA HIS A 60 11.42 1.31 10.50
C HIS A 60 12.44 0.92 9.41
N VAL A 61 12.26 1.40 8.18
CA VAL A 61 13.25 1.21 7.10
C VAL A 61 14.44 2.15 7.34
N PRO A 62 15.66 1.66 7.56
CA PRO A 62 16.83 2.53 7.72
C PRO A 62 17.02 3.42 6.50
N LEU A 63 17.39 4.70 6.68
CA LEU A 63 17.56 5.65 5.57
C LEU A 63 18.51 5.12 4.47
N SER A 64 19.57 4.42 4.87
CA SER A 64 20.53 3.78 3.95
C SER A 64 19.92 2.74 3.00
N ARG A 65 18.73 2.22 3.30
CA ARG A 65 18.00 1.22 2.50
C ARG A 65 16.68 1.77 1.94
N ALA A 66 16.31 3.00 2.29
CA ALA A 66 15.02 3.60 1.95
C ALA A 66 14.77 3.59 0.44
N ARG A 67 15.78 3.93 -0.37
CA ARG A 67 15.61 3.99 -1.83
C ARG A 67 15.17 2.65 -2.43
N GLY A 68 15.87 1.57 -2.11
CA GLY A 68 15.53 0.25 -2.64
C GLY A 68 14.16 -0.26 -2.18
N ARG A 69 13.77 0.07 -0.94
CA ARG A 69 12.42 -0.26 -0.45
C ARG A 69 11.32 0.59 -1.08
N PHE A 70 11.61 1.86 -1.36
CA PHE A 70 10.71 2.73 -2.12
C PHE A 70 10.48 2.18 -3.54
N ASP A 71 11.55 1.80 -4.24
CA ASP A 71 11.43 1.27 -5.60
C ASP A 71 10.58 -0.01 -5.63
N PHE A 72 10.80 -0.94 -4.67
CA PHE A 72 9.98 -2.15 -4.50
C PHE A 72 8.49 -1.83 -4.23
N LEU A 73 8.20 -0.88 -3.35
CA LEU A 73 6.81 -0.49 -3.06
C LEU A 73 6.17 0.24 -4.23
N ASN A 74 6.92 1.04 -4.99
CA ASN A 74 6.40 1.71 -6.16
C ASN A 74 5.98 0.70 -7.24
N GLU A 75 6.73 -0.40 -7.40
CA GLU A 75 6.33 -1.52 -8.26
C GLU A 75 5.03 -2.18 -7.76
N TRP A 76 4.93 -2.46 -6.46
CA TRP A 76 3.69 -3.00 -5.87
C TRP A 76 2.49 -2.07 -6.06
N PHE A 77 2.67 -0.76 -5.81
CA PHE A 77 1.63 0.25 -6.00
C PHE A 77 1.12 0.26 -7.44
N THR A 78 2.02 0.10 -8.41
CA THR A 78 1.66 0.00 -9.83
C THR A 78 0.82 -1.25 -10.10
N GLN A 79 1.18 -2.39 -9.52
CA GLN A 79 0.39 -3.63 -9.65
C GLN A 79 -1.02 -3.48 -9.08
N VAL A 80 -1.15 -2.91 -7.86
CA VAL A 80 -2.46 -2.63 -7.25
C VAL A 80 -3.27 -1.67 -8.11
N PHE A 81 -2.64 -0.63 -8.67
CA PHE A 81 -3.29 0.27 -9.60
C PHE A 81 -3.80 -0.45 -10.85
N ASP A 82 -2.98 -1.30 -11.47
CA ASP A 82 -3.35 -2.05 -12.68
C ASP A 82 -4.46 -3.06 -12.39
N GLU A 83 -4.45 -3.75 -11.26
CA GLU A 83 -5.51 -4.68 -10.85
C GLU A 83 -6.85 -3.96 -10.64
N MET A 84 -6.82 -2.80 -9.98
CA MET A 84 -8.01 -2.00 -9.70
C MET A 84 -8.55 -1.29 -10.94
N THR A 85 -7.68 -0.95 -11.90
CA THR A 85 -8.07 -0.28 -13.15
C THR A 85 -8.36 -1.24 -14.30
N GLY A 86 -7.85 -2.48 -14.26
CA GLY A 86 -8.01 -3.50 -15.28
C GLY A 86 -9.43 -3.70 -15.81
N PRO A 87 -10.47 -3.73 -14.94
CA PRO A 87 -11.87 -3.83 -15.38
C PRO A 87 -12.39 -2.63 -16.20
N PHE A 88 -11.68 -1.50 -16.20
CA PHE A 88 -12.02 -0.28 -16.95
C PHE A 88 -11.17 -0.09 -18.21
N LEU A 89 -10.15 -0.92 -18.41
CA LEU A 89 -9.35 -0.90 -19.62
C LEU A 89 -10.16 -1.52 -20.78
N PRO A 90 -10.08 -0.95 -22.00
CA PRO A 90 -10.85 -1.39 -23.15
C PRO A 90 -10.49 -2.77 -23.67
#